data_AF-K1QV68-F1
#
_entry.id   AF-K1QV68-F1
#
_cell.length_a   1.000
_cell.length_b   1.000
_cell.length_c   1.000
_cell.angle_alpha   90.00
_cell.angle_beta   90.00
_cell.angle_gamma   90.00
#
_symmetry.space_group_name_H-M   'P 1'
#
loop_
_entity.id
_entity.type
_entity.pdbx_description
1 polymer ?
#
loop_
_entity_poly.entity_id
_entity_poly.type
_entity_poly.pdbx_seq_one_letter_code
_entity_poly.pdbx_strand_id
1 'polypeptide(L)'
;MAIGKKQRTNSKHREEKWKWQREQQQSFDTLKEKLTSPPILAYPDFMQREAMFKVREKRCSFNQTVYEKDRDSFNCQSSINVYHCIQNERNRSGEICIQPVWVQPNYCPEYNTGANTLDTVPCNESITGSCPHALFLSNEVYKCKILNN
;
A
#
# COMPACT_ATOMS: atom_id res chain seq x y z
N MET A 1 60.32 11.51 -34.51
CA MET A 1 59.20 11.36 -33.56
C MET A 1 58.27 10.29 -34.10
N ALA A 2 58.27 9.08 -33.54
CA ALA A 2 57.49 7.95 -34.04
C ALA A 2 56.10 7.88 -33.39
N ILE A 3 55.08 7.63 -34.23
CA ILE A 3 53.65 7.59 -33.93
C ILE A 3 53.30 6.32 -33.14
N GLY A 4 52.86 6.46 -31.89
CA GLY A 4 52.29 5.37 -31.10
C GLY A 4 50.76 5.34 -31.20
N LYS A 5 50.21 4.52 -32.09
CA LYS A 5 48.76 4.24 -32.16
C LYS A 5 48.33 3.44 -30.93
N LYS A 6 47.51 4.03 -30.04
CA LYS A 6 46.85 3.27 -28.96
C LYS A 6 45.87 2.26 -29.58
N GLN A 7 46.17 0.98 -29.44
CA GLN A 7 45.21 -0.09 -29.76
C GLN A 7 44.02 0.00 -28.80
N ARG A 8 42.80 0.15 -29.36
CA ARG A 8 41.56 -0.09 -28.61
C ARG A 8 41.48 -1.59 -28.35
N THR A 9 41.64 -2.01 -27.10
CA THR A 9 41.39 -3.38 -26.69
C THR A 9 39.89 -3.63 -26.80
N ASN A 10 39.52 -4.53 -27.71
CA ASN A 10 38.14 -4.97 -27.87
C ASN A 10 37.81 -5.84 -26.65
N SER A 11 36.96 -5.35 -25.74
CA SER A 11 36.47 -6.15 -24.60
C SER A 11 35.60 -7.26 -25.18
N LYS A 12 36.17 -8.45 -25.38
CA LYS A 12 35.40 -9.63 -25.71
C LYS A 12 34.55 -9.94 -24.50
N HIS A 13 33.27 -9.57 -24.53
CA HIS A 13 32.31 -10.08 -23.59
C HIS A 13 32.37 -11.60 -23.71
N ARG A 14 32.91 -12.25 -22.70
CA ARG A 14 33.03 -13.71 -22.68
C ARG A 14 31.60 -14.21 -22.58
N GLU A 15 31.10 -14.84 -23.62
CA GLU A 15 29.85 -15.62 -23.53
C GLU A 15 30.13 -16.77 -22.58
N GLU A 16 29.95 -16.53 -21.29
CA GLU A 16 29.94 -17.59 -20.31
C GLU A 16 28.74 -18.48 -20.63
N LYS A 17 29.04 -19.69 -21.09
CA LYS A 17 28.04 -20.70 -21.39
C LYS A 17 27.14 -20.85 -20.17
N TRP A 18 25.86 -20.53 -20.32
CA TRP A 18 24.88 -20.60 -19.24
C TRP A 18 24.90 -21.99 -18.60
N LYS A 19 25.02 -22.05 -17.28
CA LYS A 19 25.02 -23.30 -16.53
C LYS A 19 23.98 -23.24 -15.42
N TRP A 20 23.08 -24.20 -15.44
CA TRP A 20 22.18 -24.47 -14.33
C TRP A 20 22.94 -25.23 -13.23
N GLN A 21 23.20 -24.57 -12.10
CA GLN A 21 23.87 -25.19 -10.95
C GLN A 21 22.84 -25.62 -9.90
N ARG A 22 23.34 -26.26 -8.84
CA ARG A 22 22.51 -26.75 -7.73
C ARG A 22 21.71 -25.65 -7.03
N GLU A 23 22.26 -24.45 -6.92
CA GLU A 23 21.57 -23.31 -6.28
C GLU A 23 20.34 -22.86 -7.10
N GLN A 24 20.47 -22.80 -8.43
CA GLN A 24 19.33 -22.50 -9.31
C GLN A 24 18.28 -23.62 -9.25
N GLN A 25 18.72 -24.88 -9.20
CA GLN A 25 17.81 -26.03 -9.05
C GLN A 25 17.02 -25.93 -7.73
N GLN A 26 17.70 -25.66 -6.61
CA GLN A 26 17.05 -25.50 -5.31
C GLN A 26 16.05 -24.34 -5.28
N SER A 27 16.41 -23.22 -5.90
CA SER A 27 15.51 -22.06 -6.02
C SER A 27 14.29 -22.38 -6.88
N PHE A 28 14.49 -23.08 -7.99
CA PHE A 28 13.41 -23.53 -8.86
C PHE A 28 12.47 -24.50 -8.16
N ASP A 29 13.02 -25.48 -7.44
CA ASP A 29 12.22 -26.47 -6.70
C ASP A 29 11.39 -25.81 -5.60
N THR A 30 11.98 -24.85 -4.88
CA THR A 30 11.26 -24.04 -3.88
C THR A 30 10.10 -23.27 -4.51
N LEU A 31 10.33 -22.61 -5.64
CA LEU A 31 9.28 -21.86 -6.34
C LEU A 31 8.19 -22.80 -6.87
N LYS A 32 8.59 -23.92 -7.46
CA LYS A 32 7.67 -24.93 -7.97
C LYS A 32 6.77 -25.45 -6.86
N GLU A 33 7.34 -25.83 -5.71
CA GLU A 33 6.56 -26.29 -4.55
C GLU A 33 5.55 -25.23 -4.09
N LYS A 34 5.98 -23.98 -3.93
CA LYS A 34 5.11 -22.88 -3.49
C LYS A 34 3.99 -22.54 -4.48
N LEU A 35 4.25 -22.66 -5.79
CA LEU A 35 3.30 -22.30 -6.84
C LEU A 35 2.38 -23.44 -7.25
N THR A 36 2.81 -24.69 -7.06
CA THR A 36 2.04 -25.90 -7.44
C THR A 36 1.29 -26.53 -6.28
N SER A 37 1.60 -26.15 -5.03
CA SER A 37 0.77 -26.50 -3.89
C SER A 37 -0.47 -25.60 -3.85
N PRO A 38 -1.67 -26.15 -3.58
CA PRO A 38 -2.85 -25.33 -3.39
C PRO A 38 -2.62 -24.35 -2.23
N PRO A 39 -2.74 -23.04 -2.44
CA PRO A 39 -2.67 -22.10 -1.34
C PRO A 39 -3.85 -22.35 -0.40
N ILE A 40 -3.60 -22.30 0.91
CA ILE A 40 -4.69 -22.15 1.88
C ILE A 40 -5.19 -20.72 1.75
N LEU A 41 -6.20 -20.52 0.91
CA LEU A 41 -6.94 -19.26 0.87
C LEU A 41 -7.78 -19.21 2.14
N ALA A 42 -7.41 -18.35 3.08
CA ALA A 42 -8.27 -18.05 4.21
C ALA A 42 -9.61 -17.55 3.66
N TYR A 43 -10.69 -18.24 4.00
CA TYR A 43 -12.02 -17.74 3.69
C TYR A 43 -12.18 -16.41 4.44
N PRO A 44 -12.61 -15.32 3.79
CA PRO A 44 -12.92 -14.09 4.50
C PRO A 44 -13.94 -14.47 5.58
N ASP A 45 -13.65 -14.15 6.84
CA ASP A 45 -14.62 -14.36 7.88
C ASP A 45 -15.78 -13.37 7.62
N PHE A 46 -16.88 -13.86 7.05
CA PHE A 46 -18.04 -13.01 6.77
C PHE A 46 -18.77 -12.61 8.06
N MET A 47 -18.35 -13.09 9.23
CA MET A 47 -18.76 -12.54 10.54
C MET A 47 -17.86 -11.36 10.97
N GLN A 48 -16.72 -11.13 10.32
CA GLN A 48 -15.93 -9.88 10.37
C GLN A 48 -16.56 -8.75 9.52
N ARG A 49 -17.87 -8.83 9.23
CA ARG A 49 -18.69 -7.74 8.68
C ARG A 49 -18.92 -6.58 9.65
N GLU A 50 -18.16 -6.52 10.75
CA GLU A 50 -18.18 -5.47 11.76
C GLU A 50 -17.10 -4.40 11.50
N ALA A 51 -16.62 -4.25 10.26
CA ALA A 51 -16.01 -2.99 9.86
C ALA A 51 -17.14 -1.94 9.72
N MET A 52 -17.81 -1.62 10.84
CA MET A 52 -18.86 -0.61 10.89
C MET A 52 -18.19 0.75 10.74
N PHE A 53 -18.39 1.38 9.59
CA PHE A 53 -17.98 2.76 9.38
C PHE A 53 -18.80 3.69 10.28
N LYS A 54 -18.20 4.11 11.39
CA LYS A 54 -18.83 4.99 12.37
C LYS A 54 -18.65 6.44 11.94
N VAL A 55 -19.69 7.01 11.33
CA VAL A 55 -19.69 8.41 10.91
C VAL A 55 -19.41 9.32 12.11
N ARG A 56 -18.48 10.26 11.94
CA ARG A 56 -18.15 11.30 12.92
C ARG A 56 -18.93 12.58 12.59
N GLU A 57 -19.23 13.36 13.62
CA GLU A 57 -19.72 14.73 13.45
C GLU A 57 -18.60 15.67 12.96
N LYS A 58 -17.36 15.42 13.41
CA LYS A 58 -16.18 16.20 13.03
C LYS A 58 -15.43 15.52 11.88
N ARG A 59 -14.80 16.33 11.03
CA ARG A 59 -13.90 15.82 9.98
C ARG A 59 -12.70 15.10 10.60
N CYS A 60 -12.18 14.11 9.88
CA CYS A 60 -10.93 13.44 10.25
C CYS A 60 -9.78 14.44 10.30
N SER A 61 -8.97 14.35 11.34
CA SER A 61 -7.81 15.22 11.51
C SER A 61 -6.65 14.77 10.62
N PHE A 62 -6.00 15.74 9.98
CA PHE A 62 -4.77 15.54 9.21
C PHE A 62 -3.50 15.70 10.06
N ASN A 63 -3.66 16.04 11.35
CA ASN A 63 -2.55 16.12 12.28
C ASN A 63 -2.28 14.73 12.86
N GLN A 64 -1.06 14.22 12.67
CA GLN A 64 -0.64 12.90 13.13
C GLN A 64 -0.91 12.67 14.61
N THR A 65 -0.58 13.63 15.49
CA THR A 65 -0.77 13.46 16.94
C THR A 65 -2.24 13.36 17.33
N VAL A 66 -3.13 14.08 16.62
CA VAL A 66 -4.58 13.98 16.84
C VAL A 66 -5.10 12.65 16.32
N TYR A 67 -4.63 12.22 15.15
CA TYR A 67 -4.98 10.93 14.56
C TYR A 67 -4.57 9.76 15.47
N GLU A 68 -3.36 9.79 16.03
CA GLU A 68 -2.85 8.77 16.95
C GLU A 68 -3.67 8.73 18.24
N LYS A 69 -4.08 9.88 18.78
CA LYS A 69 -4.99 9.93 19.93
C LYS A 69 -6.36 9.30 19.62
N ASP A 70 -6.93 9.64 18.47
CA ASP A 70 -8.21 9.06 18.04
C ASP A 70 -8.05 7.53 17.87
N ARG A 71 -6.96 7.08 17.23
CA ARG A 71 -6.60 5.66 17.09
C ARG A 71 -6.55 4.95 18.43
N ASP A 72 -5.80 5.50 19.39
CA ASP A 72 -5.59 4.87 20.69
C ASP A 72 -6.89 4.83 21.52
N SER A 73 -7.84 5.72 21.23
CA SER A 73 -9.18 5.72 21.83
C SER A 73 -10.16 4.74 21.17
N PHE A 74 -9.86 4.26 19.96
CA PHE A 74 -10.73 3.39 19.17
C PHE A 74 -10.26 1.93 19.23
N ASN A 75 -11.12 1.04 19.69
CA ASN A 75 -10.75 -0.36 19.88
C ASN A 75 -11.00 -1.20 18.62
N CYS A 76 -9.93 -1.66 17.95
CA CYS A 76 -10.02 -2.68 16.90
C CYS A 76 -9.83 -4.08 17.49
N GLN A 77 -10.85 -4.93 17.41
CA GLN A 77 -10.83 -6.29 17.99
C GLN A 77 -9.94 -7.28 17.25
N SER A 78 -9.69 -7.05 15.95
CA SER A 78 -8.87 -7.95 15.11
C SER A 78 -7.42 -7.51 15.10
N SER A 79 -6.49 -8.47 15.08
CA SER A 79 -5.05 -8.22 14.94
C SER A 79 -4.63 -7.77 13.54
N ILE A 80 -5.52 -7.93 12.55
CA ILE A 80 -5.25 -7.60 11.14
C ILE A 80 -5.86 -6.24 10.76
N ASN A 81 -7.01 -5.91 11.35
CA ASN A 81 -7.70 -4.67 11.07
C ASN A 81 -7.10 -3.55 11.91
N VAL A 82 -6.74 -2.45 11.26
CA VAL A 82 -6.20 -1.28 11.92
C VAL A 82 -7.18 -0.13 11.81
N TYR A 83 -7.08 0.79 12.76
CA TYR A 83 -7.90 1.99 12.79
C TYR A 83 -7.60 2.88 11.58
N HIS A 84 -8.69 3.42 11.05
CA HIS A 84 -8.69 4.40 9.98
C HIS A 84 -9.73 5.49 10.30
N CYS A 85 -9.36 6.76 10.13
CA CYS A 85 -10.32 7.86 10.03
C CYS A 85 -10.33 8.38 8.59
N ILE A 86 -11.38 8.07 7.84
CA ILE A 86 -11.43 8.29 6.38
C ILE A 86 -12.78 8.87 5.99
N GLN A 87 -12.83 9.58 4.87
CA GLN A 87 -14.09 10.02 4.25
C GLN A 87 -14.69 8.89 3.41
N ASN A 88 -16.01 8.81 3.35
CA ASN A 88 -16.68 7.94 2.39
C ASN A 88 -17.03 8.66 1.10
N GLU A 89 -17.62 7.92 0.15
CA GLU A 89 -18.04 8.41 -1.17
C GLU A 89 -19.08 9.56 -1.12
N ARG A 90 -19.57 9.91 0.07
CA ARG A 90 -20.52 11.01 0.33
C ARG A 90 -19.88 12.14 1.13
N ASN A 91 -18.55 12.22 1.17
CA ASN A 91 -17.77 13.20 1.91
C ASN A 91 -18.03 13.20 3.44
N ARG A 92 -18.52 12.09 4.00
CA ARG A 92 -18.72 11.95 5.45
C ARG A 92 -17.49 11.29 6.05
N SER A 93 -16.84 11.98 6.99
CA SER A 93 -15.77 11.40 7.79
C SER A 93 -16.30 10.35 8.75
N GLY A 94 -15.57 9.26 8.91
CA GLY A 94 -15.91 8.19 9.82
C GLY A 94 -14.70 7.38 10.27
N GLU A 95 -14.89 6.64 11.34
CA GLU A 95 -13.91 5.77 11.96
C GLU A 95 -14.23 4.31 11.61
N ILE A 96 -13.22 3.52 11.25
CA ILE A 96 -13.40 2.12 10.87
C ILE A 96 -12.16 1.30 11.19
N CYS A 97 -12.35 0.05 11.58
CA CYS A 97 -11.29 -0.95 11.64
C CYS A 97 -11.33 -1.81 10.38
N ILE A 98 -10.30 -1.71 9.54
CA ILE A 98 -10.20 -2.47 8.30
C ILE A 98 -8.74 -2.80 7.99
N GLN A 99 -8.52 -3.86 7.22
CA GLN A 99 -7.17 -4.22 6.77
C GLN A 99 -6.60 -3.06 5.94
N PRO A 100 -5.35 -2.64 6.22
CA PRO A 100 -4.77 -1.52 5.50
C PRO A 100 -4.36 -1.92 4.08
N VAL A 101 -4.46 -0.95 3.15
CA VAL A 101 -4.09 -1.12 1.74
C VAL A 101 -2.95 -0.17 1.37
N TRP A 102 -2.16 -0.55 0.37
CA TRP A 102 -1.14 0.32 -0.21
C TRP A 102 -1.79 1.39 -1.07
N VAL A 103 -1.41 2.65 -0.86
CA VAL A 103 -1.92 3.81 -1.58
C VAL A 103 -0.81 4.41 -2.42
N GLN A 104 -1.07 4.54 -3.73
CA GLN A 104 -0.13 5.08 -4.71
C GLN A 104 0.10 6.59 -4.53
N PRO A 105 1.24 7.13 -5.00
CA PRO A 105 1.47 8.57 -5.05
C PRO A 105 0.33 9.31 -5.76
N ASN A 106 -0.06 10.48 -5.23
CA ASN A 106 -1.15 11.34 -5.74
C ASN A 106 -2.56 10.73 -5.62
N TYR A 107 -2.72 9.69 -4.80
CA TYR A 107 -4.01 9.14 -4.42
C TYR A 107 -4.21 9.21 -2.91
N CYS A 108 -5.48 9.16 -2.51
CA CYS A 108 -5.89 9.06 -1.12
C CYS A 108 -6.93 7.95 -0.94
N PRO A 109 -6.91 7.24 0.21
CA PRO A 109 -7.90 6.21 0.46
C PRO A 109 -9.25 6.86 0.76
N GLU A 110 -10.32 6.27 0.22
CA GLU A 110 -11.73 6.61 0.48
C GLU A 110 -12.45 5.32 0.90
N TYR A 111 -13.41 5.43 1.82
CA TYR A 111 -14.22 4.27 2.20
C TYR A 111 -15.46 4.16 1.31
N ASN A 112 -15.60 3.06 0.58
CA ASN A 112 -16.78 2.79 -0.24
C ASN A 112 -17.82 2.03 0.59
N THR A 113 -18.88 2.71 1.01
CA THR A 113 -19.94 2.09 1.84
C THR A 113 -20.78 1.06 1.10
N GLY A 114 -20.83 1.10 -0.24
CA GLY A 114 -21.56 0.11 -1.04
C GLY A 114 -20.80 -1.21 -1.18
N ALA A 115 -19.47 -1.13 -1.31
CA ALA A 115 -18.59 -2.29 -1.42
C ALA A 115 -18.08 -2.80 -0.05
N ASN A 116 -18.19 -1.98 1.00
CA ASN A 116 -17.57 -2.19 2.31
C ASN A 116 -16.04 -2.38 2.24
N THR A 117 -15.38 -1.65 1.35
CA THR A 117 -13.94 -1.73 1.09
C THR A 117 -13.27 -0.36 1.08
N LEU A 118 -11.95 -0.35 1.23
CA LEU A 118 -11.14 0.84 0.93
C LEU A 118 -10.92 0.92 -0.58
N ASP A 119 -11.31 2.04 -1.17
CA ASP A 119 -10.96 2.45 -2.52
C ASP A 119 -9.86 3.52 -2.46
N THR A 120 -9.25 3.84 -3.59
CA THR A 120 -8.30 4.94 -3.72
C THR A 120 -8.77 5.93 -4.77
N VAL A 121 -8.88 7.19 -4.38
CA VAL A 121 -9.32 8.28 -5.25
C VAL A 121 -8.17 9.23 -5.57
N PRO A 122 -8.10 9.78 -6.79
CA PRO A 122 -7.14 10.82 -7.10
C PRO A 122 -7.36 12.03 -6.18
N CYS A 123 -6.28 12.56 -5.62
CA CYS A 123 -6.35 13.76 -4.80
C CYS A 123 -5.97 15.00 -5.63
N ASN A 124 -6.50 16.17 -5.25
CA ASN A 124 -6.31 17.39 -6.01
C ASN A 124 -4.94 18.03 -5.74
N GLU A 125 -3.97 17.81 -6.63
CA GLU A 125 -2.61 18.40 -6.54
C GLU A 125 -2.60 19.93 -6.46
N SER A 126 -3.68 20.59 -6.86
CA SER A 126 -3.81 22.06 -6.84
C SER A 126 -3.79 22.64 -5.41
N ILE A 127 -4.07 21.83 -4.40
CA ILE A 127 -4.03 22.25 -2.99
C ILE A 127 -2.67 21.83 -2.41
N THR A 128 -1.82 22.81 -2.12
CA THR A 128 -0.46 22.58 -1.60
C THR A 128 -0.45 21.67 -0.37
N GLY A 129 0.21 20.52 -0.48
CA GLY A 129 0.35 19.56 0.61
C GLY A 129 -0.92 18.80 0.96
N SER A 130 -1.88 18.69 0.04
CA SER A 130 -3.07 17.84 0.17
C SER A 130 -2.82 16.38 -0.20
N CYS A 131 -1.84 16.14 -1.07
CA CYS A 131 -1.53 14.84 -1.66
C CYS A 131 -0.16 14.30 -1.22
N PRO A 132 -0.08 13.01 -0.86
CA PRO A 132 1.19 12.34 -0.64
C PRO A 132 1.87 12.00 -1.98
N HIS A 133 3.16 12.34 -2.12
CA HIS A 133 3.97 12.03 -3.31
C HIS A 133 4.76 10.71 -3.21
N ALA A 134 4.57 9.97 -2.12
CA ALA A 134 5.23 8.70 -1.87
C ALA A 134 4.18 7.61 -1.63
N LEU A 135 4.55 6.37 -1.96
CA LEU A 135 3.77 5.20 -1.58
C LEU A 135 3.65 5.13 -0.06
N PHE A 136 2.44 4.93 0.45
CA PHE A 136 2.19 4.80 1.88
C PHE A 136 1.07 3.79 2.14
N LEU A 137 0.91 3.43 3.41
CA LEU A 137 -0.13 2.49 3.83
C LEU A 137 -1.34 3.26 4.37
N SER A 138 -2.56 2.81 4.09
CA SER A 138 -3.79 3.58 4.37
C SER A 138 -4.00 3.95 5.84
N ASN A 139 -3.35 3.27 6.79
CA ASN A 139 -3.39 3.60 8.21
C ASN A 139 -2.63 4.90 8.56
N GLU A 140 -1.89 5.46 7.61
CA GLU A 140 -1.29 6.80 7.68
C GLU A 140 -2.11 7.83 6.89
N VAL A 141 -3.44 7.64 6.79
CA VAL A 141 -4.34 8.51 6.02
C VAL A 141 -4.29 9.99 6.43
N TYR A 142 -3.80 10.34 7.63
CA TYR A 142 -3.55 11.75 8.00
C TYR A 142 -2.56 12.46 7.04
N LYS A 143 -1.78 11.72 6.24
CA LYS A 143 -0.95 12.25 5.15
C LYS A 143 -1.78 12.82 3.99
N CYS A 144 -3.04 12.40 3.88
CA CYS A 144 -4.01 12.90 2.93
C CYS A 144 -4.83 14.03 3.54
N LYS A 145 -4.58 15.26 3.11
CA LYS A 145 -5.46 16.39 3.46
C LYS A 145 -6.56 16.48 2.42
N ILE A 146 -7.48 15.52 2.45
CA ILE A 146 -8.66 15.53 1.60
C ILE A 146 -9.57 16.67 2.07
N LEU A 147 -9.33 17.84 1.49
CA LEU A 147 -10.22 18.98 1.52
C LEU A 147 -10.88 19.02 0.14
N ASN A 148 -11.96 18.27 -0.04
CA ASN A 148 -12.86 18.57 -1.15
C ASN A 148 -13.77 19.75 -0.73
N ASN A 149 -13.86 20.70 -1.67
CA ASN A 149 -14.60 21.97 -1.70
C ASN A 149 -15.92 21.96 -0.93
#